data_AF-A0A929IVM2-F1
#
_entry.id   AF-A0A929IVM2-F1
#
_cell.length_a   1.000
_cell.length_b   1.000
_cell.length_c   1.000
_cell.angle_alpha   90.00
_cell.angle_beta   90.00
_cell.angle_gamma   90.00
#
_symmetry.space_group_name_H-M   'P 1'
#
loop_
_entity.id
_entity.type
_entity.pdbx_description
1 polymer ?
#
loop_
_entity_poly.entity_id
_entity_poly.type
_entity_poly.pdbx_seq_one_letter_code
_entity_poly.pdbx_strand_id
1 'polypeptide(L)'
;MKSLISIVHHVSRVAILCFLIAGSADATTTADHSKFKELQDAFDSGPEVTRACIKCHTEAAKQIHKTKHWTWEFLNPDNKQKVGKRNVLNNFCITPQSNFSHCAACHVGYGWVDTSFDFTSEENVDCLVCHDTTGDYYKAEENGGLPRESVDLAHVAQNVGKTSRDTCGACHFFGGGNDGVKHGDMDTSLAAPERELDVHMDALGEDFTCATCHKNFG
;
A
#
# COMPACT_ATOMS: atom_id res chain seq x y z
N MET A 1 25.73 -17.37 -85.88
CA MET A 1 26.71 -17.50 -84.76
C MET A 1 26.14 -16.72 -83.58
N LYS A 2 25.50 -17.39 -82.61
CA LYS A 2 26.00 -17.61 -81.25
C LYS A 2 26.62 -16.35 -80.60
N SER A 3 25.95 -15.76 -79.60
CA SER A 3 26.28 -16.00 -78.18
C SER A 3 25.42 -15.16 -77.23
N LEU A 4 25.02 -15.80 -76.13
CA LEU A 4 24.37 -15.27 -74.92
C LEU A 4 25.37 -14.49 -74.03
N ILE A 5 24.84 -13.73 -73.04
CA ILE A 5 25.22 -13.64 -71.60
C ILE A 5 24.47 -12.41 -70.99
N SER A 6 23.37 -12.63 -70.26
CA SER A 6 23.22 -12.73 -68.79
C SER A 6 22.96 -11.39 -68.08
N ILE A 7 21.69 -11.17 -67.71
CA ILE A 7 21.21 -10.08 -66.85
C ILE A 7 21.23 -10.58 -65.41
N VAL A 8 22.10 -10.01 -64.56
CA VAL A 8 22.12 -10.27 -63.12
C VAL A 8 21.07 -9.38 -62.45
N HIS A 9 19.93 -9.95 -62.05
CA HIS A 9 18.97 -9.29 -61.18
C HIS A 9 19.43 -9.39 -59.72
N HIS A 10 19.70 -8.25 -59.09
CA HIS A 10 19.84 -8.14 -57.63
C HIS A 10 18.47 -8.36 -56.97
N VAL A 11 18.29 -9.52 -56.35
CA VAL A 11 17.16 -9.81 -55.47
C VAL A 11 17.50 -9.27 -54.08
N SER A 12 17.09 -8.04 -53.79
CA SER A 12 17.10 -7.50 -52.42
C SER A 12 16.04 -8.24 -51.60
N ARG A 13 16.49 -9.09 -50.68
CA ARG A 13 15.66 -9.77 -49.69
C ARG A 13 15.11 -8.73 -48.71
N VAL A 14 13.84 -8.36 -48.85
CA VAL A 14 13.10 -7.62 -47.82
C VAL A 14 12.80 -8.60 -46.69
N ALA A 15 13.55 -8.48 -45.59
CA ALA A 15 13.27 -9.21 -44.36
C ALA A 15 12.01 -8.63 -43.72
N ILE A 16 10.92 -9.40 -43.73
CA ILE A 16 9.71 -9.10 -42.96
C ILE A 16 10.07 -9.30 -41.48
N LEU A 17 10.31 -8.19 -40.76
CA LEU A 17 10.33 -8.21 -39.30
C LEU A 17 8.90 -8.41 -38.82
N CYS A 18 8.55 -9.66 -38.53
CA CYS A 18 7.39 -9.98 -37.72
C CYS A 18 7.74 -9.54 -36.29
N PHE A 19 7.25 -8.38 -35.86
CA PHE A 19 7.28 -7.98 -34.46
C PHE A 19 6.36 -8.93 -33.69
N LEU A 20 6.93 -10.02 -33.19
CA LEU A 20 6.34 -10.78 -32.11
C LEU A 20 6.34 -9.85 -30.90
N ILE A 21 5.18 -9.26 -30.60
CA ILE A 21 4.92 -8.66 -29.30
C ILE A 21 4.86 -9.82 -28.30
N ALA A 22 6.04 -10.27 -27.88
CA ALA A 22 6.19 -11.24 -26.82
C ALA A 22 5.90 -10.53 -25.48
N GLY A 23 4.64 -10.63 -25.06
CA GLY A 23 4.18 -10.81 -23.69
C GLY A 23 4.60 -9.83 -22.59
N SER A 24 3.60 -9.31 -21.89
CA SER A 24 3.57 -9.31 -20.41
C SER A 24 2.11 -9.42 -19.97
N ALA A 25 1.55 -10.63 -20.02
CA ALA A 25 0.32 -10.93 -19.30
C ALA A 25 0.71 -11.32 -17.87
N ASP A 26 1.19 -10.34 -17.11
CA ASP A 26 1.39 -10.49 -15.67
C ASP A 26 0.01 -10.36 -15.01
N ALA A 27 -0.76 -11.44 -14.99
CA ALA A 27 -1.86 -11.55 -14.04
C ALA A 27 -1.23 -11.73 -12.65
N THR A 28 -0.90 -10.62 -11.98
CA THR A 28 -0.13 -10.54 -10.73
C THR A 28 -0.89 -10.96 -9.47
N THR A 29 -2.14 -11.39 -9.61
CA THR A 29 -3.00 -11.90 -8.51
C THR A 29 -3.78 -13.12 -8.99
N THR A 30 -4.07 -14.05 -8.08
CA THR A 30 -4.90 -15.24 -8.38
C THR A 30 -6.40 -15.00 -8.16
N ALA A 31 -6.76 -13.81 -7.68
CA ALA A 31 -8.13 -13.42 -7.33
C ALA A 31 -8.42 -12.04 -7.94
N ASP A 32 -9.62 -11.92 -8.50
CA ASP A 32 -10.19 -10.68 -9.00
C ASP A 32 -11.32 -10.27 -8.05
N HIS A 33 -11.03 -9.30 -7.17
CA HIS A 33 -11.94 -8.87 -6.11
C HIS A 33 -13.22 -8.25 -6.66
N SER A 34 -13.18 -7.66 -7.85
CA SER A 34 -14.36 -7.12 -8.53
C SER A 34 -15.41 -8.19 -8.89
N LYS A 35 -15.04 -9.47 -8.88
CA LYS A 35 -15.94 -10.60 -9.19
C LYS A 35 -16.57 -11.24 -7.96
N PHE A 36 -16.15 -10.87 -6.74
CA PHE A 36 -16.70 -11.46 -5.52
C PHE A 36 -18.01 -10.77 -5.15
N LYS A 37 -19.06 -11.58 -4.97
CA LYS A 37 -20.39 -11.10 -4.58
C LYS A 37 -20.37 -10.37 -3.24
N GLU A 38 -19.50 -10.80 -2.33
CA GLU A 38 -19.32 -10.21 -1.00
C GLU A 38 -18.80 -8.77 -1.05
N LEU A 39 -18.24 -8.34 -2.19
CA LEU A 39 -17.71 -7.00 -2.42
C LEU A 39 -18.60 -6.17 -3.36
N GLN A 40 -19.75 -6.70 -3.80
CA GLN A 40 -20.74 -5.95 -4.59
C GLN A 40 -21.78 -5.23 -3.71
N ASP A 41 -21.70 -5.42 -2.40
CA ASP A 41 -22.58 -4.76 -1.43
C ASP A 41 -22.17 -3.28 -1.26
N ALA A 42 -23.11 -2.45 -0.83
CA ALA A 42 -22.80 -1.13 -0.32
C ALA A 42 -22.22 -1.27 1.11
N PHE A 43 -21.16 -0.52 1.40
CA PHE A 43 -20.53 -0.48 2.72
C PHE A 43 -20.72 0.90 3.34
N ASP A 44 -21.31 0.93 4.54
CA ASP A 44 -21.51 2.17 5.30
C ASP A 44 -20.28 2.50 6.17
N SER A 45 -19.38 1.53 6.38
CA SER A 45 -18.19 1.74 7.21
C SER A 45 -17.01 0.84 6.84
N GLY A 46 -15.80 1.28 7.20
CA GLY A 46 -14.57 0.49 7.06
C GLY A 46 -14.65 -0.90 7.73
N PRO A 47 -15.14 -1.03 8.97
CA PRO A 47 -15.30 -2.34 9.62
C PRO A 47 -16.21 -3.31 8.86
N GLU A 48 -17.23 -2.84 8.14
CA GLU A 48 -18.06 -3.71 7.30
C GLU A 48 -17.28 -4.28 6.11
N VAL A 49 -16.40 -3.48 5.50
CA VAL A 49 -15.48 -3.96 4.47
C VAL A 49 -14.56 -5.03 5.04
N THR A 50 -13.93 -4.78 6.19
CA THR A 50 -13.03 -5.74 6.84
C THR A 50 -13.76 -7.04 7.18
N ARG A 51 -15.01 -6.95 7.68
CA ARG A 51 -15.87 -8.10 7.92
C ARG A 51 -16.11 -8.93 6.65
N ALA A 52 -16.22 -8.29 5.47
CA ALA A 52 -16.28 -8.99 4.20
C ALA A 52 -14.93 -9.64 3.85
N CYS A 53 -13.81 -8.93 3.98
CA CYS A 53 -12.47 -9.43 3.68
C CYS A 53 -12.12 -10.70 4.48
N ILE A 54 -12.40 -10.71 5.79
CA ILE A 54 -12.02 -11.83 6.68
C ILE A 54 -12.90 -13.08 6.51
N LYS A 55 -13.96 -13.04 5.69
CA LYS A 55 -14.67 -14.25 5.24
C LYS A 55 -13.76 -15.17 4.41
N CYS A 56 -12.79 -14.59 3.70
CA CYS A 56 -11.82 -15.32 2.87
C CYS A 56 -10.40 -15.22 3.43
N HIS A 57 -10.01 -14.09 4.02
CA HIS A 57 -8.70 -13.84 4.62
C HIS A 57 -8.69 -14.11 6.13
N THR A 58 -9.05 -15.33 6.52
CA THR A 58 -9.43 -15.69 7.90
C THR A 58 -8.35 -15.49 8.97
N GLU A 59 -7.08 -15.34 8.56
CA GLU A 59 -5.94 -15.16 9.47
C GLU A 59 -5.28 -13.78 9.34
N ALA A 60 -5.64 -12.97 8.33
CA ALA A 60 -4.93 -11.74 8.02
C ALA A 60 -5.02 -10.71 9.15
N ALA A 61 -6.23 -10.49 9.70
CA ALA A 61 -6.40 -9.57 10.83
C ALA A 61 -5.58 -9.99 12.06
N LYS A 62 -5.60 -11.28 12.40
CA LYS A 62 -4.80 -11.84 13.51
C LYS A 62 -3.29 -11.71 13.29
N GLN A 63 -2.82 -11.79 12.03
CA GLN A 63 -1.43 -11.53 11.70
C GLN A 63 -1.09 -10.05 11.93
N ILE A 64 -1.93 -9.12 11.45
CA ILE A 64 -1.78 -7.68 11.69
C ILE A 64 -1.76 -7.37 13.19
N HIS A 65 -2.62 -8.01 13.99
CA HIS A 65 -2.69 -7.80 15.44
C HIS A 65 -1.36 -8.02 16.17
N LYS A 66 -0.47 -8.85 15.61
CA LYS A 66 0.85 -9.17 16.18
C LYS A 66 1.93 -8.15 15.81
N THR A 67 1.60 -7.15 14.99
CA THR A 67 2.59 -6.21 14.43
C THR A 67 2.68 -4.90 15.21
N LYS A 68 3.74 -4.15 14.94
CA LYS A 68 3.91 -2.76 15.40
C LYS A 68 2.89 -1.81 14.75
N HIS A 69 2.41 -2.11 13.55
CA HIS A 69 1.40 -1.28 12.88
C HIS A 69 0.09 -1.28 13.68
N TRP A 70 -0.31 -2.44 14.22
CA TRP A 70 -1.50 -2.55 15.07
C TRP A 70 -1.27 -2.03 16.49
N THR A 71 -0.25 -2.55 17.16
CA THR A 71 -0.07 -2.30 18.61
C THR A 71 0.51 -0.92 18.91
N TRP A 72 1.26 -0.34 17.96
CA TRP A 72 2.16 0.79 18.20
C TRP A 72 3.14 0.58 19.37
N GLU A 73 3.43 -0.69 19.71
CA GLU A 73 4.35 -1.07 20.76
C GLU A 73 5.54 -1.85 20.20
N PHE A 74 6.69 -1.72 20.86
CA PHE A 74 7.83 -2.60 20.68
C PHE A 74 8.45 -2.89 22.04
N LEU A 75 8.69 -4.16 22.36
CA LEU A 75 9.39 -4.54 23.58
C LEU A 75 10.90 -4.55 23.30
N ASN A 76 11.64 -3.63 23.91
CA ASN A 76 13.09 -3.60 23.80
C ASN A 76 13.67 -4.90 24.41
N PRO A 77 14.45 -5.69 23.65
CA PRO A 77 14.94 -6.98 24.11
C PRO A 77 15.95 -6.87 25.26
N ASP A 78 16.69 -5.76 25.35
CA ASP A 78 17.81 -5.60 26.28
C ASP A 78 17.33 -5.20 27.68
N ASN A 79 16.42 -4.25 27.76
CA ASN A 79 15.96 -3.67 29.03
C ASN A 79 14.47 -3.94 29.34
N LYS A 80 13.77 -4.65 28.46
CA LYS A 80 12.33 -4.98 28.57
C LYS A 80 11.40 -3.76 28.65
N GLN A 81 11.87 -2.57 28.27
CA GLN A 81 11.04 -1.39 28.18
C GLN A 81 10.09 -1.50 26.97
N LYS A 82 8.81 -1.17 27.18
CA LYS A 82 7.89 -0.95 26.07
C LYS A 82 8.11 0.43 25.47
N VAL A 83 8.53 0.46 24.21
CA VAL A 83 8.65 1.67 23.39
C VAL A 83 7.63 1.58 22.24
N GLY A 84 7.79 2.39 21.19
CA GLY A 84 6.84 2.51 20.07
C GLY A 84 5.98 3.76 20.17
N LYS A 85 5.19 4.06 19.13
CA LYS A 85 4.42 5.32 19.02
C LYS A 85 3.49 5.54 20.22
N ARG A 86 2.97 4.48 20.85
CA ARG A 86 2.10 4.59 22.03
C ARG A 86 2.84 5.00 23.32
N ASN A 87 4.15 4.77 23.39
CA ASN A 87 4.93 4.84 24.64
C ASN A 87 6.10 5.85 24.58
N VAL A 88 6.50 6.30 23.39
CA VAL A 88 7.62 7.22 23.20
C VAL A 88 7.14 8.66 23.09
N LEU A 89 7.76 9.55 23.85
CA LEU A 89 7.59 11.01 23.71
C LEU A 89 8.52 11.55 22.62
N ASN A 90 8.03 12.49 21.82
CA ASN A 90 8.84 13.25 20.88
C ASN A 90 8.66 14.76 21.07
N ASN A 91 9.33 15.56 20.24
CA ASN A 91 9.26 17.02 20.23
C ASN A 91 8.36 17.59 19.11
N PHE A 92 7.54 16.75 18.46
CA PHE A 92 6.49 17.14 17.53
C PHE A 92 5.16 17.19 18.30
N CYS A 93 4.21 16.29 18.00
CA CYS A 93 2.93 16.21 18.71
C CYS A 93 3.00 15.57 20.11
N ILE A 94 4.21 15.43 20.68
CA ILE A 94 4.53 14.87 22.01
C ILE A 94 4.15 13.40 22.17
N THR A 95 2.86 13.05 22.20
CA THR A 95 2.36 11.69 22.43
C THR A 95 0.95 11.49 21.87
N PRO A 96 0.64 10.34 21.24
CA PRO A 96 -0.72 10.05 20.81
C PRO A 96 -1.71 9.93 21.96
N GLN A 97 -1.25 9.68 23.20
CA GLN A 97 -2.13 9.58 24.37
C GLN A 97 -2.87 10.89 24.67
N SER A 98 -2.35 12.02 24.18
CA SER A 98 -3.00 13.33 24.34
C SER A 98 -4.14 13.55 23.34
N ASN A 99 -4.12 12.86 22.19
CA ASN A 99 -5.11 13.01 21.13
C ASN A 99 -5.05 11.80 20.17
N PHE A 100 -5.68 10.69 20.56
CA PHE A 100 -5.72 9.49 19.71
C PHE A 100 -6.54 9.74 18.44
N SER A 101 -7.65 10.48 18.53
CA SER A 101 -8.53 10.75 17.38
C SER A 101 -7.78 11.35 16.19
N HIS A 102 -6.87 12.28 16.44
CA HIS A 102 -5.98 12.85 15.42
C HIS A 102 -4.88 11.87 15.01
N CYS A 103 -4.16 11.29 15.98
CA CYS A 103 -2.97 10.48 15.69
C CYS A 103 -3.28 9.17 14.95
N ALA A 104 -4.48 8.63 15.15
CA ALA A 104 -4.98 7.39 14.56
C ALA A 104 -5.38 7.51 13.09
N ALA A 105 -5.35 8.72 12.51
CA ALA A 105 -5.39 8.89 11.06
C ALA A 105 -4.27 8.09 10.36
N CYS A 106 -3.13 7.85 11.05
CA CYS A 106 -2.05 6.98 10.57
C CYS A 106 -1.98 5.62 11.29
N HIS A 107 -3.05 5.17 11.94
CA HIS A 107 -3.15 3.82 12.50
C HIS A 107 -3.82 2.88 11.48
N VAL A 108 -3.39 1.62 11.41
CA VAL A 108 -3.98 0.61 10.49
C VAL A 108 -5.27 0.00 11.05
N GLY A 109 -6.05 0.80 11.75
CA GLY A 109 -7.32 0.41 12.33
C GLY A 109 -8.36 1.53 12.33
N TYR A 110 -9.57 1.17 12.73
CA TYR A 110 -10.76 2.01 12.71
C TYR A 110 -11.27 2.34 14.11
N GLY A 111 -11.41 3.63 14.42
CA GLY A 111 -12.11 4.10 15.62
C GLY A 111 -11.23 4.20 16.88
N TRP A 112 -9.91 4.34 16.75
CA TRP A 112 -9.03 4.52 17.91
C TRP A 112 -9.06 5.99 18.39
N VAL A 113 -9.99 6.29 19.28
CA VAL A 113 -10.21 7.65 19.82
C VAL A 113 -9.71 7.85 21.25
N ASP A 114 -9.59 6.78 22.02
CA ASP A 114 -9.09 6.79 23.40
C ASP A 114 -8.52 5.42 23.84
N THR A 115 -8.29 5.24 25.14
CA THR A 115 -7.71 4.01 25.71
C THR A 115 -8.65 2.80 25.73
N SER A 116 -9.93 2.97 25.39
CA SER A 116 -10.92 1.89 25.32
C SER A 116 -10.93 1.13 24.00
N PHE A 117 -10.06 1.51 23.05
CA PHE A 117 -9.94 0.83 21.76
C PHE A 117 -9.74 -0.68 21.91
N ASP A 118 -10.59 -1.46 21.26
CA ASP A 118 -10.55 -2.91 21.30
C ASP A 118 -9.51 -3.46 20.31
N PHE A 119 -8.31 -3.73 20.82
CA PHE A 119 -7.23 -4.36 20.06
C PHE A 119 -7.48 -5.84 19.72
N THR A 120 -8.58 -6.44 20.18
CA THR A 120 -8.95 -7.82 19.88
C THR A 120 -9.94 -7.94 18.72
N SER A 121 -10.63 -6.85 18.36
CA SER A 121 -11.59 -6.82 17.25
C SER A 121 -10.88 -6.93 15.91
N GLU A 122 -11.07 -8.05 15.22
CA GLU A 122 -10.55 -8.28 13.87
C GLU A 122 -11.20 -7.34 12.83
N GLU A 123 -12.45 -6.95 13.05
CA GLU A 123 -13.17 -6.03 12.16
C GLU A 123 -12.60 -4.60 12.21
N ASN A 124 -11.89 -4.25 13.28
CA ASN A 124 -11.28 -2.94 13.42
C ASN A 124 -9.96 -2.80 12.64
N VAL A 125 -9.47 -3.84 11.96
CA VAL A 125 -8.30 -3.74 11.08
C VAL A 125 -8.66 -3.00 9.80
N ASP A 126 -7.88 -2.00 9.43
CA ASP A 126 -8.01 -1.29 8.17
C ASP A 126 -7.20 -2.02 7.09
N CYS A 127 -7.88 -2.83 6.27
CA CYS A 127 -7.25 -3.53 5.15
C CYS A 127 -6.96 -2.58 3.97
N LEU A 128 -7.77 -1.54 3.79
CA LEU A 128 -7.78 -0.70 2.59
C LEU A 128 -6.60 0.28 2.58
N VAL A 129 -6.19 0.80 3.74
CA VAL A 129 -5.08 1.76 3.85
C VAL A 129 -3.77 1.26 3.22
N CYS A 130 -3.54 -0.06 3.25
CA CYS A 130 -2.36 -0.67 2.67
C CYS A 130 -2.60 -1.18 1.23
N HIS A 131 -3.81 -1.66 0.95
CA HIS A 131 -4.11 -2.46 -0.23
C HIS A 131 -4.91 -1.74 -1.32
N ASP A 132 -5.32 -0.49 -1.10
CA ASP A 132 -5.92 0.34 -2.15
C ASP A 132 -4.98 0.47 -3.36
N THR A 133 -5.52 0.32 -4.57
CA THR A 133 -4.80 0.61 -5.82
C THR A 133 -5.51 1.65 -6.69
N THR A 134 -6.64 2.19 -6.22
CA THR A 134 -7.41 3.23 -6.88
C THR A 134 -6.80 4.62 -6.67
N GLY A 135 -6.18 4.84 -5.51
CA GLY A 135 -5.74 6.16 -5.07
C GLY A 135 -6.86 6.99 -4.43
N ASP A 136 -8.06 6.42 -4.26
CA ASP A 136 -9.23 7.12 -3.74
C ASP A 136 -9.46 6.88 -2.24
N TYR A 137 -8.67 6.01 -1.60
CA TYR A 137 -8.82 5.72 -0.17
C TYR A 137 -8.07 6.71 0.72
N TYR A 138 -8.82 7.45 1.53
CA TYR A 138 -8.26 8.35 2.54
C TYR A 138 -9.02 8.25 3.87
N LYS A 139 -8.28 8.24 4.98
CA LYS A 139 -8.84 8.38 6.33
C LYS A 139 -9.16 9.85 6.59
N ALA A 140 -10.23 10.12 7.33
CA ALA A 140 -10.53 11.49 7.73
C ALA A 140 -9.61 11.93 8.88
N GLU A 141 -9.45 13.24 9.00
CA GLU A 141 -8.71 13.82 10.11
C GLU A 141 -9.57 13.79 11.38
N GLU A 142 -8.92 13.62 12.53
CA GLU A 142 -9.54 13.73 13.86
C GLU A 142 -10.74 12.80 14.14
N ASN A 143 -10.86 11.67 13.43
CA ASN A 143 -11.98 10.74 13.56
C ASN A 143 -11.59 9.33 14.03
N GLY A 144 -10.41 9.15 14.62
CA GLY A 144 -9.94 7.84 15.07
C GLY A 144 -9.55 6.90 13.93
N GLY A 145 -9.31 7.42 12.73
CA GLY A 145 -8.90 6.65 11.57
C GLY A 145 -10.06 6.05 10.76
N LEU A 146 -11.28 6.55 10.91
CA LEU A 146 -12.36 6.14 9.99
C LEU A 146 -12.11 6.72 8.58
N PRO A 147 -12.56 6.04 7.50
CA PRO A 147 -12.50 6.60 6.14
C PRO A 147 -13.24 7.94 6.04
N ARG A 148 -12.87 8.79 5.08
CA ARG A 148 -13.70 9.97 4.73
C ARG A 148 -15.03 9.51 4.14
N GLU A 149 -16.11 10.25 4.42
CA GLU A 149 -17.44 9.97 3.85
C GLU A 149 -17.48 10.00 2.32
N SER A 150 -16.53 10.70 1.68
CA SER A 150 -16.42 10.79 0.23
C SER A 150 -15.84 9.53 -0.44
N VAL A 151 -15.31 8.58 0.34
CA VAL A 151 -14.68 7.37 -0.21
C VAL A 151 -15.77 6.39 -0.62
N ASP A 152 -15.75 5.97 -1.89
CA ASP A 152 -16.54 4.82 -2.34
C ASP A 152 -15.85 3.53 -1.88
N LEU A 153 -16.26 3.04 -0.71
CA LEU A 153 -15.67 1.85 -0.09
C LEU A 153 -15.86 0.58 -0.94
N ALA A 154 -16.95 0.48 -1.70
CA ALA A 154 -17.17 -0.67 -2.58
C ALA A 154 -16.18 -0.62 -3.75
N HIS A 155 -16.02 0.55 -4.38
CA HIS A 155 -15.04 0.75 -5.45
C HIS A 155 -13.62 0.41 -4.99
N VAL A 156 -13.19 0.93 -3.84
CA VAL A 156 -11.85 0.65 -3.29
C VAL A 156 -11.70 -0.85 -2.98
N ALA A 157 -12.67 -1.45 -2.29
CA ALA A 157 -12.61 -2.86 -1.90
C ALA A 157 -12.53 -3.82 -3.11
N GLN A 158 -13.20 -3.50 -4.22
CA GLN A 158 -13.16 -4.29 -5.45
C GLN A 158 -11.83 -4.19 -6.20
N ASN A 159 -11.06 -3.12 -5.96
CA ASN A 159 -9.80 -2.82 -6.64
C ASN A 159 -8.60 -2.93 -5.69
N VAL A 160 -8.71 -3.73 -4.63
CA VAL A 160 -7.55 -4.00 -3.75
C VAL A 160 -6.48 -4.82 -4.46
N GLY A 161 -5.23 -4.58 -4.09
CA GLY A 161 -4.07 -5.21 -4.71
C GLY A 161 -2.83 -5.23 -3.81
N LYS A 162 -1.65 -5.29 -4.42
CA LYS A 162 -0.38 -5.23 -3.69
C LYS A 162 -0.17 -3.81 -3.15
N THR A 163 0.48 -3.72 -1.99
CA THR A 163 0.90 -2.42 -1.43
C THR A 163 1.83 -1.70 -2.40
N SER A 164 1.77 -0.36 -2.42
CA SER A 164 2.64 0.50 -3.23
C SER A 164 3.44 1.45 -2.33
N ARG A 165 4.32 2.27 -2.94
CA ARG A 165 4.97 3.37 -2.22
C ARG A 165 3.94 4.38 -1.71
N ASP A 166 2.88 4.63 -2.48
CA ASP A 166 1.81 5.56 -2.09
C ASP A 166 1.00 5.06 -0.88
N THR A 167 0.63 3.78 -0.84
CA THR A 167 -0.15 3.26 0.31
C THR A 167 0.67 3.23 1.60
N CYS A 168 1.97 2.98 1.50
CA CYS A 168 2.89 3.15 2.63
C CYS A 168 3.04 4.64 3.00
N GLY A 169 3.21 5.48 1.97
CA GLY A 169 3.41 6.92 2.03
C GLY A 169 2.27 7.70 2.66
N ALA A 170 1.02 7.22 2.50
CA ALA A 170 -0.17 7.80 3.13
C ALA A 170 -0.01 8.06 4.63
N CYS A 171 0.84 7.27 5.31
CA CYS A 171 1.24 7.50 6.69
C CYS A 171 2.71 7.89 6.83
N HIS A 172 3.61 7.28 6.06
CA HIS A 172 5.05 7.41 6.27
C HIS A 172 5.64 8.72 5.74
N PHE A 173 5.03 9.34 4.72
CA PHE A 173 5.49 10.63 4.18
C PHE A 173 5.00 11.81 5.01
N PHE A 174 3.81 11.68 5.63
CA PHE A 174 3.13 12.77 6.34
C PHE A 174 3.30 12.73 7.87
N GLY A 175 4.28 11.96 8.36
CA GLY A 175 4.53 11.82 9.78
C GLY A 175 4.77 13.19 10.44
N GLY A 176 4.04 13.49 11.52
CA GLY A 176 4.14 14.79 12.20
C GLY A 176 3.21 15.88 11.64
N GLY A 177 2.32 15.54 10.69
CA GLY A 177 1.21 16.40 10.27
C GLY A 177 1.39 17.06 8.91
N ASN A 178 2.51 16.85 8.21
CA ASN A 178 2.70 17.29 6.83
C ASN A 178 3.84 16.50 6.15
N ASP A 179 3.98 16.66 4.85
CA ASP A 179 4.95 15.97 4.00
C ASP A 179 6.41 16.22 4.44
N GLY A 180 7.20 15.17 4.61
CA GLY A 180 8.62 15.22 5.00
C GLY A 180 8.92 15.81 6.38
N VAL A 181 7.90 16.08 7.22
CA VAL A 181 8.09 16.84 8.48
C VAL A 181 8.89 16.08 9.53
N LYS A 182 8.58 14.80 9.74
CA LYS A 182 9.20 14.00 10.80
C LYS A 182 10.45 13.25 10.34
N HIS A 183 10.38 12.66 9.15
CA HIS A 183 11.47 11.91 8.52
C HIS A 183 11.79 12.60 7.21
N GLY A 184 12.89 13.37 7.16
CA GLY A 184 13.25 14.16 5.98
C GLY A 184 13.73 13.32 4.80
N ASP A 185 13.89 12.02 5.00
CA ASP A 185 14.17 11.01 3.98
C ASP A 185 12.90 10.33 3.44
N MET A 186 11.71 10.70 3.93
CA MET A 186 10.43 10.10 3.57
C MET A 186 9.39 11.17 3.27
N ASP A 187 9.17 11.44 1.99
CA ASP A 187 8.20 12.43 1.50
C ASP A 187 7.54 11.97 0.18
N THR A 188 6.60 12.76 -0.34
CA THR A 188 5.84 12.44 -1.57
C THR A 188 6.71 12.29 -2.83
N SER A 189 7.95 12.79 -2.82
CA SER A 189 8.87 12.60 -3.95
C SER A 189 9.24 11.12 -4.16
N LEU A 190 9.07 10.28 -3.14
CA LEU A 190 9.24 8.82 -3.22
C LEU A 190 8.08 8.08 -3.89
N ALA A 191 6.99 8.74 -4.29
CA ALA A 191 5.94 8.10 -5.07
C ALA A 191 6.48 7.58 -6.43
N ALA A 192 7.25 8.41 -7.12
CA ALA A 192 7.93 8.08 -8.36
C ALA A 192 9.28 8.83 -8.45
N PRO A 193 10.30 8.40 -7.68
CA PRO A 193 11.54 9.13 -7.56
C PRO A 193 12.43 8.92 -8.79
N GLU A 194 13.29 9.90 -9.06
CA GLU A 194 14.42 9.74 -9.98
C GLU A 194 15.58 9.02 -9.28
N ARG A 195 16.53 8.50 -10.07
CA ARG A 195 17.70 7.78 -9.56
C ARG A 195 18.52 8.55 -8.54
N GLU A 196 18.69 9.85 -8.75
CA GLU A 196 19.46 10.73 -7.88
C GLU A 196 18.86 10.85 -6.47
N LEU A 197 17.55 10.68 -6.35
CA LEU A 197 16.83 10.71 -5.09
C LEU A 197 16.90 9.36 -4.37
N ASP A 198 16.53 8.27 -5.04
CA ASP A 198 16.69 6.91 -4.51
C ASP A 198 16.96 5.91 -5.64
N VAL A 199 18.15 5.31 -5.65
CA VAL A 199 18.58 4.36 -6.68
C VAL A 199 17.83 3.04 -6.68
N HIS A 200 17.18 2.66 -5.58
CA HIS A 200 16.41 1.43 -5.45
C HIS A 200 14.95 1.65 -5.85
N MET A 201 14.40 2.80 -5.50
CA MET A 201 13.00 3.16 -5.80
C MET A 201 12.84 3.94 -7.10
N ASP A 202 13.94 4.28 -7.79
CA ASP A 202 13.97 4.89 -9.12
C ASP A 202 12.89 4.31 -10.04
N ALA A 203 11.91 5.13 -10.40
CA ALA A 203 10.72 4.71 -11.14
C ALA A 203 11.04 4.23 -12.57
N LEU A 204 12.21 4.58 -13.11
CA LEU A 204 12.69 4.11 -14.41
C LEU A 204 13.81 3.06 -14.29
N GLY A 205 14.21 2.73 -13.06
CA GLY A 205 15.29 1.81 -12.73
C GLY A 205 14.77 0.51 -12.11
N GLU A 206 15.22 0.21 -10.89
CA GLU A 206 14.82 -1.00 -10.17
C GLU A 206 13.36 -0.96 -9.69
N ASP A 207 12.77 0.24 -9.55
CA ASP A 207 11.37 0.50 -9.18
C ASP A 207 10.88 -0.31 -7.97
N PHE A 208 11.70 -0.40 -6.92
CA PHE A 208 11.32 -1.14 -5.72
C PHE A 208 10.13 -0.48 -5.01
N THR A 209 9.19 -1.31 -4.58
CA THR A 209 8.22 -0.93 -3.54
C THR A 209 8.85 -1.07 -2.17
N CYS A 210 8.25 -0.46 -1.14
CA CYS A 210 8.70 -0.60 0.24
C CYS A 210 8.78 -2.09 0.66
N ALA A 211 7.78 -2.89 0.25
CA ALA A 211 7.68 -4.31 0.56
C ALA A 211 8.75 -5.18 -0.12
N THR A 212 9.45 -4.69 -1.15
CA THR A 212 10.58 -5.40 -1.76
C THR A 212 11.69 -5.64 -0.73
N CYS A 213 11.98 -4.65 0.11
CA CYS A 213 12.99 -4.69 1.16
C CYS A 213 12.37 -4.99 2.53
N HIS A 214 11.27 -4.31 2.87
CA HIS A 214 10.52 -4.50 4.12
C HIS A 214 9.56 -5.68 4.01
N LYS A 215 10.14 -6.86 3.78
CA LYS A 215 9.38 -8.10 3.64
C LYS A 215 8.68 -8.42 4.94
N ASN A 216 7.35 -8.45 4.89
CA ASN A 216 6.54 -8.98 5.97
C ASN A 216 6.38 -10.48 5.73
N PHE A 217 7.28 -11.27 6.34
CA PHE A 217 7.03 -12.70 6.50
C PHE A 217 6.17 -12.87 7.75
N GLY A 218 5.02 -13.52 7.58
CA GLY A 218 4.34 -14.17 8.70
C GLY A 218 5.21 -15.28 9.29
#